data_AF-A0A2H1WJF9-F1
#
_entry.id   AF-A0A2H1WJF9-F1
#
_cell.length_a   1.000
_cell.length_b   1.000
_cell.length_c   1.000
_cell.angle_alpha   90.00
_cell.angle_beta   90.00
_cell.angle_gamma   90.00
#
_symmetry.space_group_name_H-M   'P 1'
#
loop_
_entity.id
_entity.type
_entity.pdbx_description
1 polymer ?
#
loop_
_entity_poly.entity_id
_entity_poly.type
_entity_poly.pdbx_seq_one_letter_code
_entity_poly.pdbx_strand_id
1 'polypeptide(L)'
;AGSGDEEARDTALHYANLFIAVGGKTIAELAGRSTLEACLCVCLLAAGMIMCGRGDVSTLRVCRRLRARTAAAPAPPAPHALTHGGQMAVHCTIGLLFLGGGRATLSTSPTAVAALLAAFFPKFPTHSEDNRYHLQAFRHLYVLAVEARLILPRDISTEKLCYAHIQVIDLNDVVKEMKAPCIIPELSTLKEVKINDPRYWPITFQRDRNWDQLKLFLEYSWCIDIKQRAGCLSYIDDPQGFLTILAQTLTLDKSNIWSTNTENIELFTNDDKIRNFVKQYLVKDVGENICGDCLVVGRRRRSVREPVRGACTCRAYTRPERDHLQGLAMLTYDCVVKDILCALPIWTTFLKIIKTMKPDPTSYHIWQIKLLLSHIDNHNRRTMNEMKIDDQEAANEPLISNEFTLAIKQKVSSIFDSWESRLAPFLRKYLGLPSSRKISGCDDDVKKILSGFLVYHDLPKGAMKDAVGDDELSVLLQVCGVSMEAMSKLCELQR
;
A
#
# COMPACT_ATOMS: atom_id res chain seq x y z
N ALA A 1 -20.21 -6.55 -28.24
CA ALA A 1 -20.36 -7.68 -27.30
C ALA A 1 -19.22 -7.62 -26.29
N GLY A 2 -19.40 -8.03 -25.03
CA GLY A 2 -18.34 -8.05 -24.02
C GLY A 2 -17.75 -6.69 -23.63
N SER A 3 -18.47 -5.58 -23.89
CA SER A 3 -18.06 -4.22 -23.49
C SER A 3 -18.44 -3.90 -22.04
N GLY A 4 -19.54 -4.50 -21.56
CA GLY A 4 -20.14 -4.21 -20.27
C GLY A 4 -20.50 -2.74 -20.09
N ASP A 5 -21.01 -2.14 -21.15
CA ASP A 5 -21.59 -0.80 -21.16
C ASP A 5 -22.99 -0.82 -20.52
N GLU A 6 -23.16 0.01 -19.50
CA GLU A 6 -24.39 0.05 -18.70
C GLU A 6 -25.55 0.71 -19.45
N GLU A 7 -25.29 1.75 -20.25
CA GLU A 7 -26.33 2.46 -21.01
C GLU A 7 -26.92 1.56 -22.11
N ALA A 8 -26.05 0.86 -22.84
CA ALA A 8 -26.45 -0.11 -23.85
C ALA A 8 -27.27 -1.27 -23.23
N ARG A 9 -26.84 -1.78 -22.07
CA ARG A 9 -27.58 -2.79 -21.31
C ARG A 9 -28.97 -2.28 -20.93
N ASP A 10 -29.05 -1.08 -20.33
CA ASP A 10 -30.30 -0.54 -19.82
C ASP A 10 -31.30 -0.24 -20.94
N THR A 11 -30.81 0.19 -22.09
CA THR A 11 -31.62 0.34 -23.31
C THR A 11 -32.19 -1.00 -23.78
N ALA A 12 -31.37 -2.06 -23.83
CA ALA A 12 -31.84 -3.39 -24.22
C ALA A 12 -32.86 -3.96 -23.22
N LEU A 13 -32.64 -3.75 -21.92
CA LEU A 13 -33.56 -4.17 -20.86
C LEU A 13 -34.84 -3.34 -20.86
N HIS A 14 -34.80 -2.06 -21.21
CA HIS A 14 -35.98 -1.22 -21.38
C HIS A 14 -36.93 -1.82 -22.42
N TYR A 15 -36.42 -2.17 -23.61
CA TYR A 15 -37.22 -2.83 -24.64
C TYR A 15 -37.69 -4.23 -24.23
N ALA A 16 -36.85 -5.01 -23.54
CA ALA A 16 -37.26 -6.31 -23.01
C ALA A 16 -38.44 -6.18 -22.03
N ASN A 17 -38.38 -5.21 -21.12
CA ASN A 17 -39.46 -4.92 -20.17
C ASN A 17 -40.72 -4.41 -20.88
N LEU A 18 -40.58 -3.61 -21.93
CA LEU A 18 -41.68 -3.17 -22.78
C LEU A 18 -42.40 -4.38 -23.41
N PHE A 19 -41.66 -5.33 -24.00
CA PHE A 19 -42.24 -6.54 -24.57
C PHE A 19 -42.92 -7.43 -23.52
N ILE A 20 -42.35 -7.52 -22.30
CA ILE A 20 -43.00 -8.23 -21.18
C ILE A 20 -44.32 -7.55 -20.79
N ALA A 21 -44.35 -6.21 -20.73
CA ALA A 21 -45.55 -5.45 -20.36
C ALA A 21 -46.63 -5.50 -21.44
N VAL A 22 -46.25 -5.47 -22.72
CA VAL A 22 -47.18 -5.58 -23.86
C VAL A 22 -47.73 -6.99 -23.99
N GLY A 23 -46.94 -8.03 -23.68
CA GLY A 23 -47.35 -9.43 -23.76
C GLY A 23 -48.58 -9.81 -22.90
N GLY A 24 -48.93 -9.00 -21.89
CA GLY A 24 -50.13 -9.18 -21.07
C GLY A 24 -51.38 -8.44 -21.57
N LYS A 25 -51.29 -7.70 -22.68
CA LYS A 25 -52.38 -6.87 -23.23
C LYS A 25 -53.00 -7.52 -24.48
N THR A 26 -54.24 -7.14 -24.81
CA THR A 26 -54.95 -7.59 -26.03
C THR A 26 -54.22 -7.23 -27.33
N ILE A 27 -53.39 -6.18 -27.31
CA ILE A 27 -52.51 -5.79 -28.43
C ILE A 27 -51.54 -6.93 -28.82
N ALA A 28 -51.17 -7.79 -27.87
CA ALA A 28 -50.29 -8.93 -28.13
C ALA A 28 -50.94 -10.00 -29.02
N GLU A 29 -52.27 -10.08 -29.06
CA GLU A 29 -52.98 -11.01 -29.93
C GLU A 29 -52.97 -10.53 -31.39
N LEU A 30 -53.08 -9.22 -31.60
CA LEU A 30 -53.00 -8.58 -32.91
C LEU A 30 -51.60 -8.66 -33.52
N ALA A 31 -50.55 -8.45 -32.73
CA ALA A 31 -49.16 -8.49 -33.19
C ALA A 31 -48.61 -9.92 -33.39
N GLY A 32 -49.28 -10.93 -32.81
CA GLY A 32 -48.80 -12.29 -32.67
C GLY A 32 -47.99 -12.48 -31.39
N ARG A 33 -48.35 -13.47 -30.58
CA ARG A 33 -47.64 -13.75 -29.32
C ARG A 33 -46.24 -14.33 -29.54
N SER A 34 -46.08 -15.14 -30.59
CA SER A 34 -44.81 -15.76 -30.96
C SER A 34 -43.77 -14.76 -31.48
N THR A 35 -44.21 -13.74 -32.22
CA THR A 35 -43.34 -12.66 -32.72
C THR A 35 -42.86 -11.79 -31.57
N LEU A 36 -43.74 -11.43 -30.63
CA LEU A 36 -43.37 -10.70 -29.41
C LEU A 36 -42.39 -11.50 -28.53
N GLU A 37 -42.61 -12.80 -28.37
CA GLU A 37 -41.69 -13.67 -27.63
C GLU A 37 -40.32 -13.75 -28.32
N ALA A 38 -40.27 -13.84 -29.65
CA ALA A 38 -39.02 -13.83 -30.41
C ALA A 38 -38.25 -12.50 -30.25
N CYS A 39 -38.93 -11.36 -30.34
CA CYS A 39 -38.32 -10.04 -30.13
C CYS A 39 -37.78 -9.90 -28.70
N LEU A 40 -38.55 -10.35 -27.70
CA LEU A 40 -38.11 -10.39 -26.30
C LEU A 40 -36.83 -11.22 -26.14
N CYS A 41 -36.78 -12.41 -26.76
CA CYS A 41 -35.59 -13.28 -26.69
C CYS A 41 -34.36 -12.66 -27.34
N VAL A 42 -34.52 -11.94 -28.46
CA VAL A 42 -33.42 -11.22 -29.12
C VAL A 42 -32.92 -10.06 -28.26
N CYS A 43 -33.81 -9.25 -27.67
CA CYS A 43 -33.42 -8.18 -26.74
C CYS A 43 -32.70 -8.73 -25.51
N LEU A 44 -33.16 -9.88 -24.98
CA LEU A 44 -32.54 -10.53 -23.84
C LEU A 44 -31.13 -11.05 -24.17
N LEU A 45 -30.96 -11.71 -25.32
CA LEU A 45 -29.65 -12.12 -25.81
C LEU A 45 -28.72 -10.94 -26.04
N ALA A 46 -29.22 -9.82 -26.56
CA ALA A 46 -28.43 -8.60 -26.73
C ALA A 46 -27.91 -8.08 -25.38
N ALA A 47 -28.77 -8.02 -24.35
CA ALA A 47 -28.36 -7.66 -23.00
C ALA A 47 -27.30 -8.64 -22.43
N GLY A 48 -27.48 -9.95 -22.63
CA GLY A 48 -26.51 -10.97 -22.24
C GLY A 48 -25.17 -10.88 -22.97
N MET A 49 -25.17 -10.55 -24.27
CA MET A 49 -23.96 -10.33 -25.06
C MET A 49 -23.21 -9.08 -24.64
N ILE A 50 -23.91 -8.00 -24.23
CA ILE A 50 -23.27 -6.78 -23.72
C ILE A 50 -22.60 -7.05 -22.38
N MET A 51 -23.30 -7.69 -21.44
CA MET A 51 -22.82 -7.99 -20.08
C MET A 51 -22.15 -9.36 -19.94
N CYS A 52 -21.62 -9.90 -21.03
CA CYS A 52 -21.07 -11.25 -21.07
C CYS A 52 -19.89 -11.42 -20.10
N GLY A 53 -19.94 -12.48 -19.29
CA GLY A 53 -18.94 -12.81 -18.28
C GLY A 53 -19.00 -12.00 -16.97
N ARG A 54 -19.77 -10.90 -16.91
CA ARG A 54 -19.82 -10.01 -15.74
C ARG A 54 -20.87 -10.40 -14.69
N GLY A 55 -21.81 -11.29 -15.03
CA GLY A 55 -22.85 -11.73 -14.07
C GLY A 55 -23.82 -10.64 -13.64
N ASP A 56 -24.23 -9.75 -14.55
CA ASP A 56 -25.12 -8.62 -14.24
C ASP A 56 -26.45 -9.05 -13.60
N VAL A 57 -26.73 -8.52 -12.41
CA VAL A 57 -27.88 -8.90 -11.58
C VAL A 57 -29.19 -8.43 -12.24
N SER A 58 -29.21 -7.27 -12.89
CA SER A 58 -30.40 -6.71 -13.54
C SER A 58 -30.88 -7.62 -14.67
N THR A 59 -29.98 -8.04 -15.55
CA THR A 59 -30.25 -8.97 -16.65
C THR A 59 -30.63 -10.35 -16.11
N LEU A 60 -29.95 -10.83 -15.07
CA LEU A 60 -30.26 -12.10 -14.42
C LEU A 60 -31.68 -12.13 -13.80
N ARG A 61 -32.13 -11.02 -13.20
CA ARG A 61 -33.49 -10.91 -12.64
C ARG A 61 -34.55 -11.08 -13.72
N VAL A 62 -34.37 -10.46 -14.89
CA VAL A 62 -35.28 -10.63 -16.03
C VAL A 62 -35.26 -12.07 -16.53
N CYS A 63 -34.08 -12.67 -16.69
CA CYS A 63 -33.94 -14.08 -17.07
C CYS A 63 -34.65 -15.03 -16.08
N ARG A 64 -34.50 -14.80 -14.78
CA ARG A 64 -35.18 -15.59 -13.72
C ARG A 64 -36.69 -15.45 -13.78
N ARG A 65 -37.19 -14.22 -13.99
CA ARG A 65 -38.64 -13.96 -14.15
C ARG A 65 -39.21 -14.71 -15.35
N LEU A 66 -38.51 -14.71 -16.48
CA LEU A 66 -38.93 -15.44 -17.67
C LEU A 66 -38.88 -16.95 -17.47
N ARG A 67 -37.79 -17.48 -16.91
CA ARG A 67 -37.64 -18.91 -16.61
C ARG A 67 -38.74 -19.45 -15.69
N ALA A 68 -39.24 -18.64 -14.76
CA ALA A 68 -40.33 -19.03 -13.85
C ALA A 68 -41.69 -19.26 -14.57
N ARG A 69 -41.83 -18.88 -15.85
CA ARG A 69 -43.01 -19.17 -16.67
C ARG A 69 -43.01 -20.63 -17.13
N THR A 70 -43.30 -21.54 -16.20
CA THR A 70 -43.47 -22.97 -16.49
C THR A 70 -44.94 -23.28 -16.84
N ALA A 71 -45.16 -24.40 -17.53
CA ALA A 71 -46.49 -24.83 -17.97
C ALA A 71 -47.45 -25.27 -16.83
N ALA A 72 -47.06 -25.12 -15.57
CA ALA A 72 -47.71 -25.75 -14.43
C ALA A 72 -48.57 -24.82 -13.55
N ALA A 73 -49.07 -23.69 -14.07
CA ALA A 73 -49.98 -22.80 -13.31
C ALA A 73 -51.38 -22.77 -13.95
N PRO A 74 -52.37 -23.53 -13.42
CA PRO A 74 -53.73 -23.63 -13.96
C PRO A 74 -54.69 -22.53 -13.47
N ALA A 75 -54.20 -21.37 -13.04
CA ALA A 75 -55.05 -20.27 -12.57
C ALA A 75 -54.95 -19.05 -13.52
N PRO A 76 -56.03 -18.62 -14.20
CA PRO A 76 -56.04 -17.30 -14.85
C PRO A 76 -55.93 -16.22 -13.75
N PRO A 77 -55.08 -15.19 -13.91
CA PRO A 77 -54.35 -14.74 -15.10
C PRO A 77 -52.88 -15.20 -15.10
N ALA A 78 -52.61 -16.49 -15.31
CA ALA A 78 -51.24 -16.98 -15.43
C ALA A 78 -50.64 -16.67 -16.82
N PRO A 79 -49.38 -16.19 -16.89
CA PRO A 79 -48.69 -16.00 -18.16
C PRO A 79 -48.47 -17.35 -18.86
N HIS A 80 -48.68 -17.38 -20.18
CA HIS A 80 -48.42 -18.57 -21.00
C HIS A 80 -46.98 -19.09 -20.82
N ALA A 81 -46.81 -20.41 -20.83
CA ALA A 81 -45.51 -21.05 -20.79
C ALA A 81 -44.62 -20.57 -21.95
N LEU A 82 -43.32 -20.44 -21.70
CA LEU A 82 -42.35 -20.15 -22.76
C LEU A 82 -42.26 -21.32 -23.74
N THR A 83 -42.06 -21.00 -25.02
CA THR A 83 -41.72 -21.98 -26.05
C THR A 83 -40.35 -22.62 -25.77
N HIS A 84 -40.06 -23.77 -26.39
CA HIS A 84 -38.73 -24.41 -26.28
C HIS A 84 -37.61 -23.43 -26.67
N GLY A 85 -37.80 -22.72 -27.79
CA GLY A 85 -36.90 -21.67 -28.25
C GLY A 85 -36.73 -20.52 -27.27
N GLY A 86 -37.82 -20.08 -26.63
CA GLY A 86 -37.78 -19.07 -25.57
C GLY A 86 -36.97 -19.51 -24.35
N GLN A 87 -37.15 -20.75 -23.90
CA GLN A 87 -36.34 -21.35 -22.83
C GLN A 87 -34.86 -21.42 -23.24
N MET A 88 -34.57 -21.84 -24.48
CA MET A 88 -33.20 -21.88 -25.00
C MET A 88 -32.55 -20.50 -24.98
N ALA A 89 -33.25 -19.45 -25.42
CA ALA A 89 -32.74 -18.08 -25.43
C ALA A 89 -32.45 -17.56 -24.00
N VAL A 90 -33.36 -17.81 -23.05
CA VAL A 90 -33.18 -17.44 -21.64
C VAL A 90 -31.97 -18.17 -21.05
N HIS A 91 -31.85 -19.48 -21.25
CA HIS A 91 -30.73 -20.27 -20.76
C HIS A 91 -29.40 -19.87 -21.41
N CYS A 92 -29.42 -19.55 -22.70
CA CYS A 92 -28.24 -19.07 -23.41
C CYS A 92 -27.80 -17.69 -22.89
N THR A 93 -28.74 -16.79 -22.61
CA THR A 93 -28.44 -15.50 -21.96
C THR A 93 -27.81 -15.71 -20.59
N ILE A 94 -28.35 -16.60 -19.76
CA ILE A 94 -27.77 -16.93 -18.46
C ILE A 94 -26.34 -17.50 -18.63
N GLY A 95 -26.13 -18.38 -19.61
CA GLY A 95 -24.82 -18.93 -19.93
C GLY A 95 -23.82 -17.85 -20.36
N LEU A 96 -24.25 -16.87 -21.16
CA LEU A 96 -23.45 -15.72 -21.56
C LEU A 96 -23.07 -14.82 -20.37
N LEU A 97 -24.00 -14.58 -19.44
CA LEU A 97 -23.71 -13.77 -18.25
C LEU A 97 -22.60 -14.38 -17.39
N PHE A 98 -22.53 -15.70 -17.31
CA PHE A 98 -21.55 -16.45 -16.52
C PHE A 98 -20.57 -17.24 -17.41
N LEU A 99 -20.24 -16.70 -18.58
CA LEU A 99 -19.38 -17.36 -19.55
C LEU A 99 -18.01 -17.72 -18.91
N GLY A 100 -17.61 -18.99 -19.03
CA GLY A 100 -16.38 -19.49 -18.41
C GLY A 100 -16.35 -19.35 -16.88
N GLY A 101 -17.51 -19.28 -16.21
CA GLY A 101 -17.60 -18.99 -14.77
C GLY A 101 -17.29 -17.53 -14.42
N GLY A 102 -17.41 -16.61 -15.37
CA GLY A 102 -17.05 -15.20 -15.22
C GLY A 102 -15.59 -14.89 -15.58
N ARG A 103 -14.87 -15.85 -16.17
CA ARG A 103 -13.47 -15.71 -16.59
C ARG A 103 -13.30 -15.22 -18.01
N ALA A 104 -14.34 -15.38 -18.82
CA ALA A 104 -14.28 -15.14 -20.25
C ALA A 104 -15.42 -14.24 -20.71
N THR A 105 -15.21 -13.60 -21.85
CA THR A 105 -16.16 -12.70 -22.48
C THR A 105 -16.09 -12.86 -24.00
N LEU A 106 -16.84 -12.06 -24.75
CA LEU A 106 -16.91 -12.14 -26.21
C LEU A 106 -16.09 -11.05 -26.87
N SER A 107 -15.34 -11.41 -27.91
CA SER A 107 -14.60 -10.48 -28.77
C SER A 107 -15.47 -9.89 -29.88
N THR A 108 -15.03 -8.75 -30.44
CA THR A 108 -15.66 -8.12 -31.62
C THR A 108 -14.82 -8.24 -32.89
N SER A 109 -13.85 -9.16 -32.91
CA SER A 109 -13.08 -9.46 -34.12
C SER A 109 -13.99 -9.94 -35.28
N PRO A 110 -13.63 -9.71 -36.56
CA PRO A 110 -14.48 -10.09 -37.69
C PRO A 110 -14.86 -11.58 -37.71
N THR A 111 -13.93 -12.45 -37.30
CA THR A 111 -14.16 -13.90 -37.17
C THR A 111 -15.11 -14.22 -36.02
N ALA A 112 -14.97 -13.55 -34.88
CA ALA A 112 -15.88 -13.69 -33.75
C ALA A 112 -17.29 -13.19 -34.09
N VAL A 113 -17.42 -12.06 -34.79
CA VAL A 113 -18.73 -11.56 -35.24
C VAL A 113 -19.41 -12.56 -36.17
N ALA A 114 -18.68 -13.15 -37.13
CA ALA A 114 -19.22 -14.19 -37.99
C ALA A 114 -19.71 -15.42 -37.19
N ALA A 115 -18.93 -15.86 -36.20
CA ALA A 115 -19.32 -16.96 -35.31
C ALA A 115 -20.54 -16.63 -34.44
N LEU A 116 -20.63 -15.40 -33.92
CA LEU A 116 -21.76 -14.91 -33.14
C LEU A 116 -23.04 -14.80 -33.98
N LEU A 117 -22.94 -14.36 -35.24
CA LEU A 117 -24.09 -14.32 -36.15
C LEU A 117 -24.63 -15.73 -36.41
N ALA A 118 -23.75 -16.71 -36.59
CA ALA A 118 -24.14 -18.11 -36.72
C ALA A 118 -24.77 -18.64 -35.42
N ALA A 119 -24.18 -18.36 -34.26
CA ALA A 119 -24.68 -18.85 -32.97
C ALA A 119 -25.99 -18.18 -32.51
N PHE A 120 -26.16 -16.89 -32.76
CA PHE A 120 -27.28 -16.08 -32.27
C PHE A 120 -28.30 -15.72 -33.36
N PHE A 121 -28.43 -16.57 -34.37
CA PHE A 121 -29.44 -16.39 -35.42
C PHE A 121 -30.86 -16.20 -34.83
N PRO A 122 -31.61 -15.14 -35.21
CA PRO A 122 -32.82 -14.68 -34.50
C PRO A 122 -34.09 -15.54 -34.73
N LYS A 123 -33.96 -16.79 -35.19
CA LYS A 123 -35.04 -17.78 -35.26
C LYS A 123 -34.75 -18.96 -34.35
N PHE A 124 -35.52 -19.06 -33.26
CA PHE A 124 -35.41 -20.14 -32.30
C PHE A 124 -36.27 -21.34 -32.68
N PRO A 125 -35.87 -22.57 -32.30
CA PRO A 125 -36.62 -23.79 -32.61
C PRO A 125 -37.92 -23.86 -31.82
N THR A 126 -38.97 -24.40 -32.44
CA THR A 126 -40.29 -24.56 -31.80
C THR A 126 -40.31 -25.72 -30.80
N HIS A 127 -39.60 -26.80 -31.12
CA HIS A 127 -39.42 -28.00 -30.31
C HIS A 127 -37.96 -28.47 -30.36
N SER A 128 -37.59 -29.45 -29.53
CA SER A 128 -36.20 -29.88 -29.39
C SER A 128 -35.57 -30.42 -30.68
N GLU A 129 -36.35 -31.05 -31.56
CA GLU A 129 -35.84 -31.65 -32.81
C GLU A 129 -35.97 -30.70 -34.03
N ASP A 130 -36.50 -29.49 -33.82
CA ASP A 130 -36.72 -28.53 -34.91
C ASP A 130 -35.40 -27.91 -35.38
N ASN A 131 -35.02 -28.25 -36.61
CA ASN A 131 -33.84 -27.72 -37.32
C ASN A 131 -34.23 -27.07 -38.67
N ARG A 132 -35.51 -26.73 -38.88
CA ARG A 132 -36.02 -26.30 -40.20
C ARG A 132 -35.41 -24.99 -40.70
N TYR A 133 -35.24 -24.01 -39.80
CA TYR A 133 -34.75 -22.67 -40.15
C TYR A 133 -33.28 -22.46 -39.78
N HIS A 134 -32.78 -23.20 -38.80
CA HIS A 134 -31.43 -23.05 -38.31
C HIS A 134 -31.00 -24.35 -37.62
N LEU A 135 -29.80 -24.83 -37.94
CA LEU A 135 -29.22 -26.02 -37.33
C LEU A 135 -28.83 -25.72 -35.87
N GLN A 136 -29.38 -26.44 -34.91
CA GLN A 136 -29.14 -26.19 -33.49
C GLN A 136 -27.66 -26.34 -33.08
N ALA A 137 -26.88 -27.18 -33.77
CA ALA A 137 -25.45 -27.34 -33.51
C ALA A 137 -24.66 -26.02 -33.67
N PHE A 138 -25.07 -25.13 -34.58
CA PHE A 138 -24.41 -23.84 -34.78
C PHE A 138 -24.58 -22.88 -33.60
N ARG A 139 -25.55 -23.13 -32.70
CA ARG A 139 -25.69 -22.39 -31.45
C ARG A 139 -24.46 -22.50 -30.55
N HIS A 140 -23.59 -23.49 -30.73
CA HIS A 140 -22.34 -23.64 -29.97
C HIS A 140 -21.13 -22.92 -30.60
N LEU A 141 -21.28 -22.32 -31.79
CA LEU A 141 -20.18 -21.60 -32.44
C LEU A 141 -19.76 -20.33 -31.69
N TYR A 142 -20.55 -19.85 -30.70
CA TYR A 142 -20.15 -18.73 -29.86
C TYR A 142 -18.81 -18.98 -29.16
N VAL A 143 -18.41 -20.24 -28.96
CA VAL A 143 -17.13 -20.63 -28.35
C VAL A 143 -15.94 -20.04 -29.11
N LEU A 144 -16.04 -19.90 -30.44
CA LEU A 144 -14.97 -19.31 -31.27
C LEU A 144 -14.79 -17.80 -31.05
N ALA A 145 -15.81 -17.13 -30.49
CA ALA A 145 -15.78 -15.72 -30.17
C ALA A 145 -15.31 -15.45 -28.72
N VAL A 146 -15.10 -16.50 -27.92
CA VAL A 146 -14.76 -16.39 -26.51
C VAL A 146 -13.29 -16.05 -26.33
N GLU A 147 -13.03 -15.05 -25.48
CA GLU A 147 -11.68 -14.62 -25.12
C GLU A 147 -11.56 -14.42 -23.60
N ALA A 148 -10.36 -14.63 -23.07
CA ALA A 148 -10.03 -14.39 -21.68
C ALA A 148 -9.55 -12.93 -21.49
N ARG A 149 -10.32 -12.14 -20.75
CA ARG A 149 -10.00 -10.72 -20.44
C ARG A 149 -10.13 -10.41 -18.93
N LEU A 150 -10.20 -11.44 -18.09
CA LEU A 150 -10.30 -11.27 -16.65
C LEU A 150 -8.92 -10.98 -16.06
N ILE A 151 -8.80 -9.87 -15.31
CA ILE A 151 -7.62 -9.58 -14.49
C ILE A 151 -7.90 -10.02 -13.06
N LEU A 152 -7.05 -10.91 -12.53
CA LEU A 152 -7.06 -11.33 -11.13
C LEU A 152 -5.79 -10.85 -10.43
N PRO A 153 -5.85 -9.79 -9.60
CA PRO A 153 -4.68 -9.42 -8.81
C PRO A 153 -4.46 -10.45 -7.69
N ARG A 154 -3.22 -10.90 -7.55
CA ARG A 154 -2.76 -11.79 -6.49
C ARG A 154 -1.65 -11.10 -5.72
N ASP A 155 -1.79 -11.05 -4.40
CA ASP A 155 -0.72 -10.51 -3.58
C ASP A 155 0.46 -11.49 -3.52
N ILE A 156 1.67 -11.00 -3.80
CA ILE A 156 2.91 -11.80 -3.81
C ILE A 156 3.24 -12.33 -2.40
N SER A 157 2.91 -11.56 -1.36
CA SER A 157 3.31 -11.93 0.01
C SER A 157 2.44 -13.05 0.58
N THR A 158 1.14 -13.01 0.31
CA THR A 158 0.16 -13.98 0.82
C THR A 158 -0.23 -15.06 -0.19
N GLU A 159 0.13 -14.90 -1.46
CA GLU A 159 -0.30 -15.72 -2.60
C GLU A 159 -1.83 -15.81 -2.77
N LYS A 160 -2.58 -14.91 -2.12
CA LYS A 160 -4.05 -14.87 -2.16
C LYS A 160 -4.53 -13.83 -3.17
N LEU A 161 -5.71 -14.08 -3.73
CA LEU A 161 -6.39 -13.10 -4.57
C LEU A 161 -6.80 -11.89 -3.73
N CYS A 162 -6.58 -10.71 -4.29
CA CYS A 162 -6.89 -9.45 -3.63
C CYS A 162 -7.76 -8.56 -4.53
N TYR A 163 -8.08 -7.36 -4.05
CA TYR A 163 -8.70 -6.32 -4.88
C TYR A 163 -7.70 -5.20 -5.11
N ALA A 164 -7.74 -4.59 -6.28
CA ALA A 164 -6.89 -3.45 -6.63
C ALA A 164 -7.61 -2.53 -7.62
N HIS A 165 -7.33 -1.23 -7.57
CA HIS A 165 -7.78 -0.27 -8.56
C HIS A 165 -6.91 -0.33 -9.81
N ILE A 166 -7.58 -0.32 -10.96
CA ILE A 166 -6.97 -0.38 -12.29
C ILE A 166 -7.48 0.81 -13.08
N GLN A 167 -6.56 1.50 -13.73
CA GLN A 167 -6.80 2.56 -14.70
C GLN A 167 -6.54 2.00 -16.09
N VAL A 168 -7.56 2.03 -16.94
CA VAL A 168 -7.48 1.60 -18.33
C VAL A 168 -7.57 2.84 -19.22
N ILE A 169 -6.62 3.00 -20.13
CA ILE A 169 -6.54 4.15 -21.04
C ILE A 169 -6.83 3.66 -22.45
N ASP A 170 -7.90 4.20 -23.04
CA ASP A 170 -8.29 3.92 -24.42
C ASP A 170 -7.36 4.61 -25.43
N LEU A 171 -7.43 4.22 -26.71
CA LEU A 171 -6.73 4.90 -27.81
C LEU A 171 -7.09 6.39 -27.96
N ASN A 172 -8.26 6.78 -27.48
CA ASN A 172 -8.73 8.17 -27.45
C ASN A 172 -8.27 8.93 -26.19
N ASP A 173 -7.34 8.37 -25.41
CA ASP A 173 -6.82 8.93 -24.15
C ASP A 173 -7.88 9.15 -23.06
N VAL A 174 -9.04 8.48 -23.16
CA VAL A 174 -10.05 8.44 -22.10
C VAL A 174 -9.61 7.45 -21.02
N VAL A 175 -9.52 7.92 -19.78
CA VAL A 175 -9.16 7.11 -18.62
C VAL A 175 -10.41 6.55 -17.97
N LYS A 176 -10.47 5.23 -17.81
CA LYS A 176 -11.54 4.53 -17.11
C LYS A 176 -10.99 3.82 -15.87
N GLU A 177 -11.50 4.20 -14.71
CA GLU A 177 -11.17 3.55 -13.44
C GLU A 177 -12.09 2.36 -13.18
N MET A 178 -11.47 1.24 -12.80
CA MET A 178 -12.13 -0.02 -12.53
C MET A 178 -11.53 -0.67 -11.29
N LYS A 179 -12.32 -1.46 -10.56
CA LYS A 179 -11.83 -2.25 -9.43
C LYS A 179 -11.70 -3.71 -9.85
N ALA A 180 -10.49 -4.25 -9.80
CA ALA A 180 -10.23 -5.66 -10.05
C ALA A 180 -10.46 -6.51 -8.79
N PRO A 181 -10.90 -7.78 -8.89
CA PRO A 181 -11.10 -8.60 -10.10
C PRO A 181 -12.14 -8.08 -11.10
N CYS A 182 -11.75 -7.86 -12.36
CA CYS A 182 -12.65 -7.34 -13.39
C CYS A 182 -12.25 -7.77 -14.80
N ILE A 183 -13.24 -7.79 -15.70
CA ILE A 183 -13.03 -8.01 -17.14
C ILE A 183 -12.75 -6.67 -17.82
N ILE A 184 -11.55 -6.54 -18.39
CA ILE A 184 -11.15 -5.34 -19.13
C ILE A 184 -11.81 -5.26 -20.51
N PRO A 185 -11.90 -4.05 -21.11
CA PRO A 185 -12.31 -3.88 -22.50
C PRO A 185 -11.40 -4.63 -23.48
N GLU A 186 -11.79 -4.64 -24.75
CA GLU A 186 -11.05 -5.35 -25.79
C GLU A 186 -9.62 -4.80 -25.93
N LEU A 187 -8.61 -5.67 -25.98
CA LEU A 187 -7.20 -5.25 -26.05
C LEU A 187 -6.88 -4.39 -27.29
N SER A 188 -7.69 -4.48 -28.35
CA SER A 188 -7.54 -3.69 -29.57
C SER A 188 -7.83 -2.20 -29.35
N THR A 189 -8.76 -1.86 -28.45
CA THR A 189 -9.21 -0.48 -28.17
C THR A 189 -8.35 0.23 -27.13
N LEU A 190 -7.48 -0.52 -26.44
CA LEU A 190 -6.66 -0.02 -25.34
C LEU A 190 -5.28 0.45 -25.82
N LYS A 191 -4.78 1.49 -25.15
CA LYS A 191 -3.42 2.02 -25.29
C LYS A 191 -2.54 1.59 -24.12
N GLU A 192 -3.07 1.68 -22.90
CA GLU A 192 -2.32 1.39 -21.68
C GLU A 192 -3.25 0.82 -20.60
N VAL A 193 -2.75 -0.14 -19.82
CA VAL A 193 -3.43 -0.69 -18.63
C VAL A 193 -2.51 -0.49 -17.43
N LYS A 194 -2.96 0.28 -16.45
CA LYS A 194 -2.21 0.57 -15.23
C LYS A 194 -2.93 -0.01 -14.03
N ILE A 195 -2.24 -0.81 -13.23
CA ILE A 195 -2.66 -1.07 -11.86
C ILE A 195 -2.15 0.12 -11.06
N ASN A 196 -3.04 1.04 -10.72
CA ASN A 196 -2.71 2.26 -9.99
C ASN A 196 -3.59 2.31 -8.75
N ASP A 197 -3.01 1.97 -7.62
CA ASP A 197 -3.70 1.87 -6.34
C ASP A 197 -2.76 2.42 -5.25
N PRO A 198 -3.24 3.28 -4.34
CA PRO A 198 -2.40 3.80 -3.26
C PRO A 198 -1.91 2.71 -2.30
N ARG A 199 -2.53 1.53 -2.26
CA ARG A 199 -2.17 0.43 -1.35
C ARG A 199 -1.22 -0.59 -1.94
N TYR A 200 -1.04 -0.57 -3.26
CA TYR A 200 -0.20 -1.52 -3.97
C TYR A 200 0.85 -0.78 -4.81
N TRP A 201 1.90 -1.50 -5.19
CA TRP A 201 2.91 -0.95 -6.09
C TRP A 201 2.36 -0.87 -7.52
N PRO A 202 2.50 0.28 -8.20
CA PRO A 202 1.91 0.46 -9.51
C PRO A 202 2.61 -0.38 -10.57
N ILE A 203 1.84 -0.95 -11.48
CA ILE A 203 2.32 -1.72 -12.63
C ILE A 203 1.68 -1.13 -13.88
N THR A 204 2.49 -0.86 -14.91
CA THR A 204 2.01 -0.27 -16.16
C THR A 204 2.29 -1.20 -17.34
N PHE A 205 1.25 -1.45 -18.14
CA PHE A 205 1.32 -2.21 -19.38
C PHE A 205 1.01 -1.29 -20.56
N GLN A 206 2.03 -0.99 -21.34
CA GLN A 206 1.96 -0.11 -22.51
C GLN A 206 2.00 -0.94 -23.79
N ARG A 207 1.18 -0.55 -24.77
CA ARG A 207 1.07 -1.21 -26.07
C ARG A 207 2.42 -1.35 -26.79
N ASP A 208 3.30 -0.36 -26.66
CA ASP A 208 4.57 -0.29 -27.38
C ASP A 208 5.75 -0.99 -26.67
N ARG A 209 5.56 -1.46 -25.42
CA ARG A 209 6.65 -2.02 -24.60
C ARG A 209 6.41 -3.45 -24.16
N ASN A 210 5.39 -3.69 -23.34
CA ASN A 210 5.20 -4.95 -22.60
C ASN A 210 3.80 -5.55 -22.81
N TRP A 211 3.13 -5.20 -23.91
CA TRP A 211 1.79 -5.67 -24.22
C TRP A 211 1.69 -7.19 -24.38
N ASP A 212 2.74 -7.82 -24.92
CA ASP A 212 2.75 -9.27 -25.12
C ASP A 212 2.78 -10.04 -23.78
N GLN A 213 3.39 -9.45 -22.73
CA GLN A 213 3.34 -10.01 -21.39
C GLN A 213 1.90 -10.01 -20.86
N LEU A 214 1.15 -8.92 -21.07
CA LEU A 214 -0.26 -8.83 -20.67
C LEU A 214 -1.11 -9.90 -21.39
N LYS A 215 -0.91 -10.09 -22.71
CA LYS A 215 -1.60 -11.15 -23.45
C LYS A 215 -1.30 -12.54 -22.90
N LEU A 216 -0.02 -12.85 -22.67
CA LEU A 216 0.39 -14.13 -22.08
C LEU A 216 -0.23 -14.35 -20.68
N PHE A 217 -0.28 -13.30 -19.86
CA PHE A 217 -0.94 -13.38 -18.56
C PHE A 217 -2.43 -13.67 -18.69
N LEU A 218 -3.13 -12.99 -19.60
CA LEU A 218 -4.56 -13.20 -19.81
C LEU A 218 -4.90 -14.58 -20.41
N GLU A 219 -4.01 -15.16 -21.22
CA GLU A 219 -4.23 -16.48 -21.81
C GLU A 219 -3.94 -17.62 -20.82
N TYR A 220 -2.81 -17.55 -20.10
CA TYR A 220 -2.28 -18.71 -19.36
C TYR A 220 -2.38 -18.60 -17.84
N SER A 221 -2.09 -17.43 -17.28
CA SER A 221 -1.94 -17.30 -15.82
C SER A 221 -3.19 -16.75 -15.14
N TRP A 222 -3.94 -15.88 -15.84
CA TRP A 222 -5.08 -15.08 -15.38
C TRP A 222 -4.78 -14.15 -14.20
N CYS A 223 -3.68 -14.39 -13.49
CA CYS A 223 -3.28 -13.69 -12.28
C CYS A 223 -2.15 -12.71 -12.58
N ILE A 224 -2.25 -11.51 -12.01
CA ILE A 224 -1.19 -10.52 -11.99
C ILE A 224 -0.69 -10.41 -10.56
N ASP A 225 0.57 -10.74 -10.37
CA ASP A 225 1.24 -10.66 -9.08
C ASP A 225 1.53 -9.21 -8.73
N ILE A 226 0.89 -8.71 -7.68
CA ILE A 226 1.05 -7.35 -7.16
C ILE A 226 1.64 -7.38 -5.75
N LYS A 227 2.41 -6.36 -5.41
CA LYS A 227 2.98 -6.21 -4.07
C LYS A 227 2.24 -5.13 -3.31
N GLN A 228 1.78 -5.46 -2.11
CA GLN A 228 1.21 -4.48 -1.19
C GLN A 228 2.30 -3.53 -0.65
N ARG A 229 1.97 -2.24 -0.54
CA ARG A 229 2.82 -1.25 0.15
C ARG A 229 2.76 -1.48 1.65
N ALA A 230 3.89 -1.34 2.35
CA ALA A 230 3.87 -1.43 3.80
C ALA A 230 3.05 -0.29 4.41
N GLY A 231 2.43 -0.57 5.56
CA GLY A 231 1.56 0.38 6.27
C GLY A 231 0.16 0.56 5.68
N CYS A 232 -0.17 -0.13 4.59
CA CYS A 232 -1.53 -0.21 4.06
C CYS A 232 -2.10 -1.61 4.31
N LEU A 233 -3.41 -1.70 4.58
CA LEU A 233 -4.13 -2.98 4.67
C LEU A 233 -4.80 -3.38 3.36
N SER A 234 -5.08 -4.67 3.20
CA SER A 234 -5.78 -5.18 2.03
C SER A 234 -7.21 -4.61 2.00
N TYR A 235 -7.85 -4.56 0.84
CA TYR A 235 -9.26 -4.15 0.76
C TYR A 235 -10.23 -5.15 1.41
N ILE A 236 -9.76 -6.36 1.73
CA ILE A 236 -10.56 -7.36 2.46
C ILE A 236 -10.59 -6.99 3.94
N ASP A 237 -9.44 -6.57 4.49
CA ASP A 237 -9.30 -6.24 5.91
C ASP A 237 -9.76 -4.80 6.22
N ASP A 238 -9.49 -3.86 5.30
CA ASP A 238 -9.89 -2.45 5.43
C ASP A 238 -10.57 -1.96 4.14
N PRO A 239 -11.87 -2.22 3.95
CA PRO A 239 -12.57 -1.86 2.71
C PRO A 239 -12.57 -0.36 2.40
N GLN A 240 -12.63 0.47 3.44
CA GLN A 240 -12.77 1.92 3.34
C GLN A 240 -11.44 2.67 3.49
N GLY A 241 -10.41 2.05 4.05
CA GLY A 241 -9.09 2.66 4.21
C GLY A 241 -8.93 3.48 5.49
N PHE A 242 -9.90 3.43 6.41
CA PHE A 242 -9.91 4.31 7.59
C PHE A 242 -8.79 3.98 8.57
N LEU A 243 -8.44 2.71 8.73
CA LEU A 243 -7.32 2.31 9.59
C LEU A 243 -5.99 2.79 9.03
N THR A 244 -5.85 2.68 7.71
CA THR A 244 -4.68 3.16 6.97
C THR A 244 -4.54 4.69 7.08
N ILE A 245 -5.64 5.43 6.88
CA ILE A 245 -5.67 6.89 7.00
C ILE A 245 -5.39 7.35 8.43
N LEU A 246 -5.99 6.69 9.43
CA LEU A 246 -5.72 6.96 10.84
C LEU A 246 -4.23 6.80 11.15
N ALA A 247 -3.61 5.75 10.60
CA ALA A 247 -2.18 5.52 10.79
C ALA A 247 -1.32 6.65 10.19
N GLN A 248 -1.63 7.06 8.96
CA GLN A 248 -0.92 8.17 8.32
C GLN A 248 -1.12 9.49 9.07
N THR A 249 -2.31 9.75 9.60
CA THR A 249 -2.63 11.00 10.30
C THR A 249 -1.82 11.16 11.59
N LEU A 250 -1.57 10.05 12.30
CA LEU A 250 -0.72 10.05 13.51
C LEU A 250 0.75 10.41 13.23
N THR A 251 1.25 10.26 11.99
CA THR A 251 2.57 10.79 11.58
C THR A 251 2.56 12.23 11.10
N LEU A 252 1.45 12.69 10.53
CA LEU A 252 1.33 14.03 9.95
C LEU A 252 1.06 15.10 11.01
N ASP A 253 0.46 14.71 12.14
CA ASP A 253 0.29 15.57 13.31
C ASP A 253 1.62 15.82 14.02
N LYS A 254 2.26 16.95 13.70
CA LYS A 254 3.51 17.46 14.31
C LYS A 254 3.48 17.54 15.85
N SER A 255 2.30 17.49 16.46
CA SER A 255 2.09 17.51 17.91
C SER A 255 2.06 16.10 18.55
N ASN A 256 1.63 15.06 17.81
CA ASN A 256 1.29 13.75 18.35
C ASN A 256 2.25 12.61 17.96
N ILE A 257 3.30 12.90 17.18
CA ILE A 257 4.37 11.92 16.87
C ILE A 257 4.95 11.28 18.14
N TRP A 258 4.85 11.98 19.28
CA TRP A 258 5.41 11.57 20.56
C TRP A 258 4.54 10.64 21.41
N SER A 259 3.27 10.41 21.04
CA SER A 259 2.31 9.61 21.81
C SER A 259 1.85 8.33 21.10
N THR A 260 2.64 7.82 20.14
CA THR A 260 2.28 6.60 19.41
C THR A 260 2.14 5.41 20.36
N ASN A 261 0.92 4.93 20.56
CA ASN A 261 0.67 3.66 21.23
C ASN A 261 1.17 2.52 20.33
N THR A 262 2.00 1.64 20.87
CA THR A 262 2.60 0.50 20.17
C THR A 262 1.55 -0.46 19.62
N GLU A 263 0.37 -0.51 20.25
CA GLU A 263 -0.77 -1.31 19.81
C GLU A 263 -1.33 -0.83 18.47
N ASN A 264 -1.20 0.47 18.16
CA ASN A 264 -1.73 1.02 16.91
C ASN A 264 -0.99 0.48 15.69
N ILE A 265 0.28 0.08 15.82
CA ILE A 265 1.09 -0.44 14.71
C ILE A 265 0.49 -1.74 14.16
N GLU A 266 -0.06 -2.59 15.03
CA GLU A 266 -0.67 -3.86 14.61
C GLU A 266 -1.96 -3.66 13.81
N LEU A 267 -2.64 -2.51 13.99
CA LEU A 267 -3.92 -2.21 13.36
C LEU A 267 -3.83 -1.90 11.87
N PHE A 268 -2.66 -1.54 11.34
CA PHE A 268 -2.51 -1.13 9.93
C PHE A 268 -1.43 -1.89 9.17
N THR A 269 -0.77 -2.87 9.79
CA THR A 269 0.18 -3.75 9.10
C THR A 269 -0.18 -5.22 9.28
N ASN A 270 -0.15 -5.96 8.17
CA ASN A 270 -0.29 -7.41 8.13
C ASN A 270 1.06 -8.14 8.00
N ASP A 271 2.19 -7.42 7.94
CA ASP A 271 3.50 -8.06 7.85
C ASP A 271 3.88 -8.73 9.17
N ASP A 272 4.01 -10.05 9.14
CA ASP A 272 4.41 -10.88 10.28
C ASP A 272 5.74 -10.45 10.89
N LYS A 273 6.69 -9.95 10.08
CA LYS A 273 7.99 -9.49 10.58
C LYS A 273 7.84 -8.28 11.48
N ILE A 274 6.98 -7.34 11.09
CA ILE A 274 6.74 -6.10 11.84
C ILE A 274 5.92 -6.42 13.09
N ARG A 275 4.89 -7.25 12.98
CA ARG A 275 4.12 -7.71 14.15
C ARG A 275 5.01 -8.43 15.16
N ASN A 276 5.89 -9.31 14.70
CA ASN A 276 6.86 -9.96 15.57
C ASN A 276 7.85 -8.97 16.19
N PHE A 277 8.30 -7.97 15.42
CA PHE A 277 9.15 -6.91 15.95
C PHE A 277 8.45 -6.10 17.06
N VAL A 278 7.20 -5.67 16.82
CA VAL A 278 6.39 -4.94 17.80
C VAL A 278 6.21 -5.78 19.07
N LYS A 279 5.81 -7.04 18.93
CA LYS A 279 5.59 -7.95 20.07
C LYS A 279 6.85 -8.24 20.89
N GLN A 280 8.00 -8.37 20.24
CA GLN A 280 9.25 -8.74 20.93
C GLN A 280 10.02 -7.54 21.48
N TYR A 281 10.00 -6.40 20.78
CA TYR A 281 10.85 -5.25 21.09
C TYR A 281 10.10 -4.04 21.65
N LEU A 282 8.83 -3.84 21.31
CA LEU A 282 8.07 -2.64 21.67
C LEU A 282 7.01 -2.89 22.74
N VAL A 283 6.34 -4.04 22.69
CA VAL A 283 5.34 -4.45 23.67
C VAL A 283 6.01 -5.26 24.77
N LYS A 284 5.67 -4.97 26.02
CA LYS A 284 6.05 -5.78 27.17
C LYS A 284 4.78 -6.02 27.99
N ASP A 285 4.48 -7.28 28.28
CA ASP A 285 3.41 -7.65 29.21
C ASP A 285 3.81 -7.25 30.64
N VAL A 286 3.67 -5.97 30.96
CA VAL A 286 3.83 -5.46 32.31
C VAL A 286 2.44 -5.33 32.92
N GLY A 287 1.96 -6.38 33.57
CA GLY A 287 0.73 -6.25 34.35
C GLY A 287 0.04 -7.53 34.78
N GLU A 288 0.07 -8.59 33.99
CA GLU A 288 -0.85 -9.71 34.25
C GLU A 288 -0.31 -10.73 35.27
N ASN A 289 1.01 -10.90 35.37
CA ASN A 289 1.62 -11.91 36.23
C ASN A 289 2.77 -11.36 37.09
N ILE A 290 2.75 -11.68 38.38
CA ILE A 290 3.86 -11.41 39.31
C ILE A 290 5.04 -12.29 38.87
N CYS A 291 6.24 -11.73 38.70
CA CYS A 291 7.40 -12.54 38.32
C CYS A 291 7.83 -13.47 39.47
N GLY A 292 8.46 -14.60 39.15
CA GLY A 292 8.92 -15.60 40.12
C GLY A 292 9.81 -15.00 41.23
N ASP A 293 10.67 -14.03 40.89
CA ASP A 293 11.55 -13.37 41.86
C ASP A 293 10.77 -12.53 42.88
N CYS A 294 9.72 -11.83 42.46
CA CYS A 294 8.89 -11.03 43.35
C CYS A 294 7.89 -11.86 44.17
N LEU A 295 7.47 -13.02 43.64
CA LEU A 295 6.75 -14.05 44.40
C LEU A 295 7.60 -14.61 45.55
N VAL A 296 8.91 -14.78 45.33
CA VAL A 296 9.86 -15.34 46.33
C VAL A 296 10.23 -14.31 47.40
N VAL A 297 10.45 -13.04 47.03
CA VAL A 297 10.80 -11.98 47.99
C VAL A 297 9.64 -11.67 48.96
N GLY A 298 8.39 -11.76 48.50
CA GLY A 298 7.20 -11.58 49.34
C GLY A 298 7.04 -12.62 50.46
N ARG A 299 7.63 -13.82 50.31
CA ARG A 299 7.57 -14.88 51.34
C ARG A 299 8.58 -14.69 52.47
N ARG A 300 9.68 -13.95 52.28
CA ARG A 300 10.72 -13.75 53.32
C ARG A 300 10.40 -12.64 54.32
N ARG A 301 9.48 -11.72 54.00
CA ARG A 301 8.98 -10.70 54.94
C ARG A 301 7.60 -11.08 55.46
N ARG A 302 7.54 -12.05 56.38
CA ARG A 302 6.34 -12.28 57.20
C ARG A 302 6.40 -11.41 58.45
N SER A 303 5.80 -10.22 58.38
CA SER A 303 4.95 -9.71 59.46
C SER A 303 3.80 -8.90 58.84
N VAL A 304 2.61 -9.51 58.91
CA VAL A 304 1.25 -8.95 58.83
C VAL A 304 1.05 -7.71 57.94
N ARG A 305 0.54 -7.92 56.72
CA ARG A 305 -0.49 -7.08 56.04
C ARG A 305 -0.97 -7.78 54.75
N GLU A 306 -2.24 -7.53 54.42
CA GLU A 306 -3.08 -8.15 53.38
C GLU A 306 -2.42 -8.35 52.00
N PRO A 307 -2.92 -9.30 51.17
CA PRO A 307 -2.40 -9.52 49.83
C PRO A 307 -2.80 -8.34 48.93
N VAL A 308 -1.90 -7.37 48.78
CA VAL A 308 -2.01 -6.34 47.74
C VAL A 308 -1.95 -7.06 46.40
N ARG A 309 -3.05 -7.02 45.62
CA ARG A 309 -3.07 -7.36 44.18
C ARG A 309 -2.25 -6.31 43.41
N GLY A 310 -0.95 -6.29 43.64
CA GLY A 310 -0.02 -5.35 43.02
C GLY A 310 0.63 -5.99 41.80
N ALA A 311 0.50 -5.36 40.64
CA ALA A 311 1.31 -5.67 39.46
C ALA A 311 2.82 -5.57 39.81
N CYS A 312 3.66 -6.41 39.21
CA CYS A 312 5.10 -6.39 39.49
C CYS A 312 5.74 -5.09 39.01
N THR A 313 6.10 -4.20 39.94
CA THR A 313 6.87 -2.98 39.64
C THR A 313 8.35 -3.24 39.37
N CYS A 314 8.81 -4.46 39.68
CA CYS A 314 10.17 -4.96 39.51
C CYS A 314 10.71 -4.92 38.08
N ARG A 315 9.82 -4.95 37.08
CA ARG A 315 10.14 -4.96 35.64
C ARG A 315 9.85 -3.64 34.95
N ALA A 316 9.52 -2.60 35.73
CA ALA A 316 9.23 -1.27 35.21
C ALA A 316 10.49 -0.67 34.58
N TYR A 317 10.36 -0.21 33.34
CA TYR A 317 11.47 0.43 32.63
C TYR A 317 11.97 1.66 33.37
N THR A 318 13.30 1.79 33.44
CA THR A 318 13.96 3.02 33.84
C THR A 318 13.64 4.14 32.83
N ARG A 319 13.72 5.40 33.25
CA ARG A 319 13.50 6.56 32.34
C ARG A 319 14.29 6.45 31.01
N PRO A 320 15.62 6.18 31.00
CA PRO A 320 16.37 6.06 29.74
C PRO A 320 15.96 4.86 28.86
N GLU A 321 15.42 3.79 29.46
CA GLU A 321 14.89 2.66 28.69
C GLU A 321 13.54 3.00 28.03
N ARG A 322 12.68 3.75 28.73
CA ARG A 322 11.42 4.26 28.14
C ARG A 322 11.70 5.19 26.97
N ASP A 323 12.66 6.10 27.12
CA ASP A 323 13.04 7.04 26.05
C ASP A 323 13.59 6.32 24.82
N HIS A 324 14.33 5.22 25.03
CA HIS A 324 14.85 4.39 23.94
C HIS A 324 13.73 3.63 23.22
N LEU A 325 12.79 3.05 23.97
CA LEU A 325 11.63 2.34 23.41
C LEU A 325 10.71 3.27 22.64
N GLN A 326 10.46 4.48 23.15
CA GLN A 326 9.68 5.49 22.47
C GLN A 326 10.34 5.89 21.14
N GLY A 327 11.66 6.10 21.13
CA GLY A 327 12.40 6.37 19.88
C GLY A 327 12.36 5.21 18.89
N LEU A 328 12.41 3.97 19.38
CA LEU A 328 12.27 2.77 18.55
C LEU A 328 10.85 2.64 17.97
N ALA A 329 9.83 2.93 18.77
CA ALA A 329 8.42 2.90 18.35
C ALA A 329 8.12 3.93 17.26
N MET A 330 8.59 5.17 17.43
CA MET A 330 8.46 6.22 16.41
C MET A 330 9.14 5.82 15.10
N LEU A 331 10.37 5.30 15.21
CA LEU A 331 11.12 4.84 14.05
C LEU A 331 10.38 3.72 13.31
N THR A 332 9.86 2.73 14.04
CA THR A 332 9.06 1.67 13.41
C THR A 332 7.83 2.25 12.74
N TYR A 333 7.16 3.21 13.38
CA TYR A 333 5.96 3.81 12.85
C TYR A 333 6.23 4.55 11.54
N ASP A 334 7.25 5.41 11.51
CA ASP A 334 7.65 6.18 10.31
C ASP A 334 8.10 5.24 9.17
N CYS A 335 8.89 4.20 9.48
CA CYS A 335 9.33 3.21 8.50
C CYS A 335 8.16 2.41 7.90
N VAL A 336 7.13 2.10 8.69
CA VAL A 336 5.95 1.37 8.21
C VAL A 336 5.07 2.27 7.35
N VAL A 337 4.81 3.50 7.80
CA VAL A 337 3.93 4.44 7.09
C VAL A 337 4.51 4.91 5.76
N LYS A 338 5.84 5.11 5.68
CA LYS A 338 6.51 5.54 4.45
C LYS A 338 6.90 4.39 3.51
N ASP A 339 6.60 3.14 3.87
CA ASP A 339 7.03 1.95 3.13
C ASP A 339 8.57 1.82 2.97
N ILE A 340 9.31 2.08 4.06
CA ILE A 340 10.80 2.09 4.09
C ILE A 340 11.31 1.15 5.19
N LEU A 341 10.81 -0.09 5.19
CA LEU A 341 11.18 -1.09 6.21
C LEU A 341 12.67 -1.46 6.18
N CYS A 342 13.35 -1.30 5.04
CA CYS A 342 14.79 -1.52 4.92
C CYS A 342 15.62 -0.53 5.75
N ALA A 343 15.07 0.63 6.11
CA ALA A 343 15.75 1.62 6.94
C ALA A 343 15.69 1.23 8.43
N LEU A 344 14.72 0.43 8.86
CA LEU A 344 14.53 0.09 10.27
C LEU A 344 15.82 -0.48 10.92
N PRO A 345 16.49 -1.51 10.36
CA PRO A 345 17.74 -2.03 10.93
C PRO A 345 18.82 -0.97 11.04
N ILE A 346 19.00 -0.15 9.99
CA ILE A 346 20.01 0.92 9.95
C ILE A 346 19.81 1.87 11.12
N TRP A 347 18.58 2.35 11.31
CA TRP A 347 18.28 3.30 12.37
C TRP A 347 18.26 2.67 13.77
N THR A 348 17.91 1.39 13.90
CA THR A 348 18.10 0.68 15.18
C THR A 348 19.57 0.63 15.59
N THR A 349 20.50 0.49 14.61
CA THR A 349 21.94 0.54 14.90
C THR A 349 22.36 1.92 15.37
N PHE A 350 21.86 3.00 14.76
CA PHE A 350 22.15 4.37 15.20
C PHE A 350 21.59 4.68 16.59
N LEU A 351 20.36 4.25 16.89
CA LEU A 351 19.80 4.39 18.24
C LEU A 351 20.62 3.62 19.28
N LYS A 352 21.13 2.43 18.93
CA LYS A 352 22.06 1.68 19.77
C LYS A 352 23.36 2.44 19.97
N ILE A 353 23.94 3.00 18.91
CA ILE A 353 25.18 3.79 18.97
C ILE A 353 25.02 5.00 19.92
N ILE A 354 23.93 5.75 19.79
CA ILE A 354 23.65 6.92 20.65
C ILE A 354 23.53 6.49 22.12
N LYS A 355 22.92 5.34 22.39
CA LYS A 355 22.82 4.78 23.75
C LYS A 355 24.19 4.37 24.30
N THR A 356 25.05 3.77 23.47
CA THR A 356 26.40 3.33 23.87
C THR A 356 27.41 4.48 23.94
N MET A 357 27.11 5.62 23.34
CA MET A 357 27.99 6.79 23.27
C MET A 357 28.36 7.34 24.65
N LYS A 358 27.40 7.39 25.60
CA LYS A 358 27.65 7.82 26.98
C LYS A 358 28.56 6.87 27.78
N PRO A 359 28.31 5.54 27.81
CA PRO A 359 29.12 4.61 28.59
C PRO A 359 30.46 4.23 27.94
N ASP A 360 30.54 4.09 26.61
CA ASP A 360 31.78 3.71 25.91
C ASP A 360 31.88 4.43 24.55
N PRO A 361 32.44 5.65 24.52
CA PRO A 361 32.58 6.43 23.30
C PRO A 361 33.68 5.86 22.41
N THR A 362 33.36 5.56 21.16
CA THR A 362 34.37 5.16 20.16
C THR A 362 34.36 6.13 18.97
N SER A 363 35.55 6.43 18.45
CA SER A 363 35.72 7.32 17.30
C SER A 363 35.00 6.80 16.05
N TYR A 364 34.99 5.48 15.84
CA TYR A 364 34.28 4.83 14.74
C TYR A 364 32.78 5.13 14.77
N HIS A 365 32.13 4.93 15.91
CA HIS A 365 30.70 5.19 16.08
C HIS A 365 30.33 6.66 15.88
N ILE A 366 31.21 7.57 16.29
CA ILE A 366 31.02 9.01 16.12
C ILE A 366 31.15 9.41 14.65
N TRP A 367 32.10 8.81 13.91
CA TRP A 367 32.17 8.95 12.46
C TRP A 367 30.87 8.52 11.77
N GLN A 368 30.30 7.38 12.16
CA GLN A 368 29.04 6.90 11.59
C GLN A 368 27.89 7.88 11.83
N ILE A 369 27.73 8.40 13.05
CA ILE A 369 26.71 9.42 13.36
C ILE A 369 26.94 10.69 12.54
N LYS A 370 28.18 11.16 12.46
CA LYS A 370 28.53 12.37 11.71
C LYS A 370 28.22 12.23 10.23
N LEU A 371 28.58 11.11 9.61
CA LEU A 371 28.28 10.82 8.22
C LEU A 371 26.77 10.79 7.97
N LEU A 372 26.00 10.17 8.86
CA LEU A 372 24.54 10.16 8.80
C LEU A 372 23.97 11.59 8.84
N LEU A 373 24.35 12.39 9.85
CA LEU A 373 23.86 13.76 9.99
C LEU A 373 24.25 14.64 8.80
N SER A 374 25.48 14.52 8.32
CA SER A 374 25.95 15.26 7.14
C SER A 374 25.21 14.85 5.86
N HIS A 375 24.93 13.56 5.68
CA HIS A 375 24.18 13.06 4.54
C HIS A 375 22.74 13.61 4.55
N ILE A 376 22.09 13.64 5.73
CA ILE A 376 20.72 14.15 5.87
C ILE A 376 20.68 15.67 5.68
N ASP A 377 21.62 16.43 6.27
CA ASP A 377 21.69 17.89 6.08
C ASP A 377 21.92 18.24 4.60
N ASN A 378 22.77 17.48 3.89
CA ASN A 378 22.98 17.65 2.45
C ASN A 378 21.73 17.31 1.62
N HIS A 379 21.01 16.24 1.98
CA HIS A 379 19.76 15.88 1.33
C HIS A 379 18.71 16.99 1.50
N ASN A 380 18.53 17.49 2.73
CA ASN A 380 17.58 18.56 3.04
C ASN A 380 17.89 19.87 2.31
N ARG A 381 19.17 20.21 2.13
CA ARG A 381 19.58 21.36 1.31
C ARG A 381 19.23 21.18 -0.17
N ARG A 382 19.39 19.97 -0.71
CA ARG A 382 19.04 19.69 -2.12
C ARG A 382 17.54 19.79 -2.35
N THR A 383 16.75 19.17 -1.49
CA THR A 383 15.28 19.22 -1.61
C THR A 383 14.70 20.61 -1.41
N MET A 384 15.31 21.46 -0.56
CA MET A 384 14.91 22.88 -0.44
C MET A 384 15.23 23.72 -1.67
N ASN A 385 16.23 23.33 -2.46
CA ASN A 385 16.66 24.08 -3.65
C ASN A 385 15.95 23.64 -4.94
N GLU A 386 15.28 22.48 -4.95
CA GLU A 386 14.47 22.03 -6.08
C GLU A 386 13.13 22.79 -6.11
N MET A 387 12.89 23.59 -7.17
CA MET A 387 11.58 24.21 -7.40
C MET A 387 10.55 23.13 -7.73
N LYS A 388 9.46 23.07 -6.95
CA LYS A 388 8.31 22.21 -7.25
C LYS A 388 7.60 22.72 -8.50
N ILE A 389 7.63 21.95 -9.58
CA ILE A 389 6.71 22.09 -10.72
C ILE A 389 5.49 21.25 -10.36
N ASP A 390 4.31 21.85 -10.36
CA ASP A 390 3.05 21.16 -10.07
C ASP A 390 2.87 19.96 -11.02
N ASP A 391 2.32 18.86 -10.49
CA ASP A 391 1.97 17.58 -11.15
C ASP A 391 3.03 16.45 -11.25
N GLN A 392 4.21 16.57 -10.64
CA GLN A 392 5.08 15.41 -10.38
C GLN A 392 5.19 15.14 -8.88
N GLU A 393 4.72 13.96 -8.44
CA GLU A 393 4.94 13.46 -7.08
C GLU A 393 6.43 13.60 -6.73
N ALA A 394 6.72 14.30 -5.63
CA ALA A 394 8.07 14.61 -5.23
C ALA A 394 8.88 13.32 -5.03
N ALA A 395 9.73 12.98 -5.99
CA ALA A 395 10.47 11.71 -6.02
C ALA A 395 11.48 11.55 -4.86
N ASN A 396 11.69 12.58 -4.04
CA ASN A 396 12.74 12.65 -3.02
C ASN A 396 12.19 13.07 -1.64
N GLU A 397 11.12 12.42 -1.16
CA GLU A 397 10.82 12.50 0.27
C GLU A 397 11.97 11.89 1.09
N PRO A 398 12.43 12.53 2.17
CA PRO A 398 13.54 12.02 2.95
C PRO A 398 13.16 10.66 3.56
N LEU A 399 14.13 9.73 3.56
CA LEU A 399 13.96 8.35 4.07
C LEU A 399 13.39 8.30 5.49
N ILE A 400 13.57 9.36 6.28
CA ILE A 400 13.03 9.55 7.64
C ILE A 400 12.56 10.99 7.81
N SER A 401 11.61 11.21 8.73
CA SER A 401 11.16 12.54 9.09
C SER A 401 12.30 13.47 9.53
N ASN A 402 12.27 14.71 9.03
CA ASN A 402 13.25 15.74 9.43
C ASN A 402 13.20 16.02 10.94
N GLU A 403 12.04 15.89 11.56
CA GLU A 403 11.84 16.09 12.99
C GLU A 403 12.56 15.03 13.83
N PHE A 404 12.46 13.75 13.45
CA PHE A 404 13.20 12.69 14.14
C PHE A 404 14.72 12.86 13.99
N THR A 405 15.17 13.29 12.81
CA THR A 405 16.60 13.58 12.59
C THR A 405 17.08 14.74 13.46
N LEU A 406 16.32 15.84 13.54
CA LEU A 406 16.65 16.98 14.39
C LEU A 406 16.69 16.59 15.86
N ALA A 407 15.75 15.76 16.32
CA ALA A 407 15.77 15.22 17.68
C ALA A 407 17.02 14.38 17.96
N ILE A 408 17.48 13.59 16.99
CA ILE A 408 18.75 12.85 17.09
C ILE A 408 19.95 13.82 17.12
N LYS A 409 19.99 14.82 16.23
CA LYS A 409 21.05 15.84 16.23
C LYS A 409 21.15 16.53 17.59
N GLN A 410 20.01 16.96 18.16
CA GLN A 410 19.96 17.58 19.47
C GLN A 410 20.38 16.65 20.62
N LYS A 411 19.97 15.36 20.58
CA LYS A 411 20.43 14.36 21.57
C LYS A 411 21.95 14.16 21.52
N VAL A 412 22.52 14.11 20.32
CA VAL A 412 23.96 13.97 20.12
C VAL A 412 24.69 15.23 20.62
N SER A 413 24.23 16.43 20.27
CA SER A 413 24.79 17.68 20.77
C SER A 413 24.76 17.75 22.30
N SER A 414 23.64 17.41 22.94
CA SER A 414 23.54 17.38 24.41
C SER A 414 24.53 16.42 25.08
N ILE A 415 24.89 15.30 24.42
CA ILE A 415 25.93 14.39 24.91
C ILE A 415 27.30 15.08 24.85
N PHE A 416 27.63 15.73 23.73
CA PHE A 416 28.89 16.45 23.58
C PHE A 416 29.02 17.63 24.56
N ASP A 417 27.95 18.41 24.76
CA ASP A 417 27.92 19.51 25.74
C ASP A 417 28.20 19.02 27.16
N SER A 418 27.66 17.83 27.52
CA SER A 418 27.93 17.21 28.83
C SER A 418 29.40 16.83 29.04
N TRP A 419 30.14 16.59 27.95
CA TRP A 419 31.56 16.23 27.99
C TRP A 419 32.49 17.45 27.94
N GLU A 420 32.00 18.58 27.43
CA GLU A 420 32.80 19.78 27.17
C GLU A 420 33.52 20.28 28.43
N SER A 421 32.81 20.40 29.56
CA SER A 421 33.38 20.84 30.84
C SER A 421 34.56 19.97 31.30
N ARG A 422 34.51 18.66 31.03
CA ARG A 422 35.56 17.69 31.37
C ARG A 422 36.74 17.76 30.40
N LEU A 423 36.50 18.11 29.14
CA LEU A 423 37.48 18.14 28.05
C LEU A 423 38.21 19.48 27.89
N ALA A 424 37.61 20.59 28.30
CA ALA A 424 38.13 21.95 28.12
C ALA A 424 39.65 22.13 28.38
N PRO A 425 40.24 21.66 29.51
CA PRO A 425 41.68 21.82 29.73
C PRO A 425 42.55 21.03 28.74
N PHE A 426 42.07 19.90 28.22
CA PHE A 426 42.79 19.08 27.25
C PHE A 426 42.61 19.61 25.81
N LEU A 427 41.42 20.11 25.49
CA LEU A 427 41.13 20.78 24.21
C LEU A 427 41.99 22.03 24.04
N ARG A 428 42.07 22.90 25.05
CA ARG A 428 42.94 24.09 25.01
C ARG A 428 44.39 23.72 24.68
N LYS A 429 44.92 22.65 25.29
CA LYS A 429 46.26 22.15 24.98
C LYS A 429 46.40 21.60 23.55
N TYR A 430 45.41 20.87 23.07
CA TYR A 430 45.41 20.30 21.71
C TYR A 430 45.37 21.40 20.64
N LEU A 431 44.63 22.48 20.92
CA LEU A 431 44.48 23.64 20.05
C LEU A 431 45.68 24.60 20.08
N GLY A 432 46.57 24.48 21.08
CA GLY A 432 47.80 25.30 21.18
C GLY A 432 47.78 26.37 22.27
N LEU A 433 46.69 26.46 23.05
CA LEU A 433 46.52 27.41 24.14
C LEU A 433 47.24 26.94 25.43
N PRO A 434 47.64 27.86 26.32
CA PRO A 434 48.26 27.50 27.59
C PRO A 434 47.30 26.68 28.45
N SER A 435 47.76 25.50 28.91
CA SER A 435 46.98 24.62 29.78
C SER A 435 47.88 23.83 30.73
N SER A 436 47.40 23.64 31.95
CA SER A 436 48.11 22.99 33.05
C SER A 436 48.17 21.45 32.93
N ARG A 437 47.34 20.82 32.09
CA ARG A 437 47.24 19.35 32.00
C ARG A 437 47.91 18.78 30.75
N LYS A 438 48.59 17.63 30.85
CA LYS A 438 49.19 16.92 29.69
C LYS A 438 48.24 15.85 29.15
N ILE A 439 48.09 15.77 27.83
CA ILE A 439 47.24 14.77 27.14
C ILE A 439 47.74 13.33 27.38
N SER A 440 49.06 13.14 27.55
CA SER A 440 49.68 11.83 27.74
C SER A 440 49.40 11.17 29.10
N GLY A 441 48.99 11.94 30.12
CA GLY A 441 48.71 11.43 31.47
C GLY A 441 47.23 11.27 31.80
N CYS A 442 46.37 11.22 30.78
CA CYS A 442 44.93 11.18 30.95
C CYS A 442 44.38 9.75 30.97
N ASP A 443 43.26 9.54 31.68
CA ASP A 443 42.54 8.27 31.67
C ASP A 443 42.11 7.89 30.25
N ASP A 444 42.11 6.59 29.94
CA ASP A 444 41.79 6.10 28.59
C ASP A 444 40.36 6.48 28.16
N ASP A 445 39.42 6.58 29.09
CA ASP A 445 38.07 7.07 28.82
C ASP A 445 38.06 8.52 28.33
N VAL A 446 38.89 9.39 28.92
CA VAL A 446 38.99 10.78 28.49
C VAL A 446 39.65 10.88 27.13
N LYS A 447 40.64 10.03 26.83
CA LYS A 447 41.25 9.95 25.48
C LYS A 447 40.22 9.54 24.43
N LYS A 448 39.39 8.54 24.74
CA LYS A 448 38.27 8.11 23.89
C LYS A 448 37.28 9.25 23.63
N ILE A 449 36.79 9.91 24.69
CA ILE A 449 35.87 11.05 24.59
C ILE A 449 36.50 12.19 23.78
N LEU A 450 37.77 12.54 24.07
CA LEU A 450 38.50 13.59 23.35
C LEU A 450 38.62 13.27 21.87
N SER A 451 39.02 12.04 21.51
CA SER A 451 39.12 11.61 20.11
C SER A 451 37.78 11.71 19.38
N GLY A 452 36.68 11.37 20.06
CA GLY A 452 35.34 11.50 19.54
C GLY A 452 34.91 12.95 19.33
N PHE A 453 35.17 13.81 20.30
CA PHE A 453 34.86 15.24 20.24
C PHE A 453 35.58 15.94 19.08
N LEU A 454 36.86 15.63 18.89
CA LEU A 454 37.66 16.17 17.78
C LEU A 454 37.12 15.74 16.42
N VAL A 455 36.70 14.48 16.28
CA VAL A 455 36.11 13.93 15.04
C VAL A 455 34.77 14.60 14.72
N TYR A 456 33.91 14.78 15.72
CA TYR A 456 32.58 15.35 15.52
C TYR A 456 32.64 16.82 15.08
N HIS A 457 33.47 17.63 15.75
CA HIS A 457 33.61 19.05 15.49
C HIS A 457 34.71 19.41 14.48
N ASP A 458 35.33 18.45 13.78
CA ASP A 458 36.38 18.72 12.77
C ASP A 458 37.52 19.64 13.27
N LEU A 459 37.97 19.46 14.50
CA LEU A 459 38.96 20.37 15.11
C LEU A 459 40.39 20.01 14.70
N PRO A 460 41.09 20.87 13.91
CA PRO A 460 42.46 20.59 13.51
C PRO A 460 43.44 20.81 14.67
N LYS A 461 44.54 20.06 14.65
CA LYS A 461 45.57 20.15 15.70
C LYS A 461 46.31 21.48 15.61
N GLY A 462 46.41 22.21 16.72
CA GLY A 462 47.16 23.47 16.78
C GLY A 462 46.48 24.65 16.07
N ALA A 463 45.17 24.58 15.81
CA ALA A 463 44.41 25.61 15.11
C ALA A 463 44.54 27.03 15.70
N MET A 464 44.87 27.14 16.99
CA MET A 464 44.97 28.40 17.75
C MET A 464 46.41 28.79 18.08
N LYS A 465 47.44 28.11 17.52
CA LYS A 465 48.85 28.41 17.84
C LYS A 465 49.30 29.79 17.36
N ASP A 466 48.76 30.26 16.24
CA ASP A 466 49.20 31.48 15.55
C ASP A 466 48.13 32.59 15.55
N ALA A 467 47.04 32.41 16.31
CA ALA A 467 45.92 33.33 16.32
C ALA A 467 46.14 34.50 17.29
N VAL A 468 46.40 35.70 16.75
CA VAL A 468 46.57 36.94 17.51
C VAL A 468 45.39 37.87 17.19
N GLY A 469 44.17 37.45 17.55
CA GLY A 469 42.95 38.28 17.45
C GLY A 469 41.76 37.57 16.81
N ASP A 470 40.54 37.99 17.19
CA ASP A 470 39.27 37.35 16.77
C ASP A 470 39.02 37.44 15.25
N ASP A 471 39.46 38.52 14.58
CA ASP A 471 39.24 38.72 13.14
C ASP A 471 40.20 37.87 12.27
N GLU A 472 41.47 37.73 12.65
CA GLU A 472 42.46 36.92 11.90
C GLU A 472 42.18 35.41 12.00
N LEU A 473 41.60 34.98 13.13
CA LEU A 473 41.22 33.59 13.36
C LEU A 473 40.15 33.11 12.38
N SER A 474 39.15 33.96 12.09
CA SER A 474 38.05 33.63 11.17
C SER A 474 38.55 33.38 9.74
N VAL A 475 39.50 34.20 9.26
CA VAL A 475 40.08 34.11 7.92
C VAL A 475 41.00 32.89 7.78
N LEU A 476 41.85 32.63 8.79
CA LEU A 476 42.77 31.48 8.79
C LEU A 476 42.05 30.13 8.86
N LEU A 477 40.95 30.04 9.60
CA LEU A 477 40.15 28.83 9.72
C LEU A 477 39.31 28.55 8.46
N GLN A 478 38.88 29.59 7.75
CA GLN A 478 38.16 29.47 6.49
C GLN A 478 39.07 28.93 5.36
N VAL A 479 40.36 29.31 5.37
CA VAL A 479 41.38 28.78 4.45
C VAL A 479 41.71 27.30 4.74
N CYS A 480 41.60 26.86 6.00
CA CYS A 480 41.79 25.46 6.40
C CYS A 480 40.58 24.54 6.11
N GLY A 481 39.49 25.06 5.54
CA GLY A 481 38.29 24.26 5.22
C GLY A 481 37.49 23.82 6.44
N VAL A 482 37.59 24.53 7.55
CA VAL A 482 36.90 24.22 8.81
C VAL A 482 35.42 24.60 8.71
N SER A 483 34.51 23.74 9.21
CA SER A 483 33.06 23.99 9.13
C SER A 483 32.65 25.20 9.99
N MET A 484 31.57 25.90 9.64
CA MET A 484 31.08 27.05 10.45
C MET A 484 30.71 26.63 11.89
N GLU A 485 30.19 25.42 12.08
CA GLU A 485 29.91 24.87 13.43
C GLU A 485 31.21 24.70 14.23
N ALA A 486 32.29 24.26 13.58
CA ALA A 486 33.60 24.13 14.20
C ALA A 486 34.24 25.48 14.54
N MET A 487 34.07 26.51 13.69
CA MET A 487 34.50 27.87 13.98
C MET A 487 33.76 28.48 15.17
N SER A 488 32.43 28.31 15.23
CA SER A 488 31.63 28.75 16.39
C SER A 488 32.13 28.10 17.68
N LYS A 489 32.44 26.80 17.64
CA LYS A 489 32.94 26.06 18.81
C LYS A 489 34.36 26.47 19.21
N LEU A 490 35.22 26.81 18.25
CA LEU A 490 36.55 27.35 18.53
C LEU A 490 36.48 28.71 19.22
N CYS A 491 35.58 29.60 18.80
CA CYS A 491 35.33 30.88 19.46
C CYS A 491 34.78 30.72 20.88
N GLU A 492 33.91 29.73 21.11
CA GLU A 492 33.41 29.41 22.47
C GLU A 492 34.53 28.91 23.40
N LEU A 493 35.45 28.08 22.90
CA LEU A 493 36.55 27.50 23.68
C LEU A 493 37.71 28.48 23.96
N GLN A 494 37.77 29.59 23.21
CA GLN A 494 38.72 30.69 23.39
C GLN A 494 38.33 31.61 24.57
N ARG A 495 37.01 31.77 24.82
CA ARG A 495 36.48 32.39 26.04
C ARG A 495 36.75 31.48 27.24
#